data_AF-A0A0E2B257-F1
#
_entry.id   AF-A0A0E2B257-F1
#
_cell.length_a   1.000
_cell.length_b   1.000
_cell.length_c   1.000
_cell.angle_alpha   90.00
_cell.angle_beta   90.00
_cell.angle_gamma   90.00
#
_symmetry.space_group_name_H-M   'P 1'
#
loop_
_entity.id
_entity.type
_entity.pdbx_description
1 polymer ?
#
loop_
_entity_poly.entity_id
_entity_poly.type
_entity_poly.pdbx_seq_one_letter_code
_entity_poly.pdbx_strand_id
1 'polypeptide(L)' 'MKVVIYWQKKSTVHHRRRIRDRFRLPDGMTINGETPADVRPEDMKELQTLEEMGYIKLRNK' A
#
# COMPACT_ATOMS: atom_id res chain seq x y z
N MET A 1 -8.77 -9.17 1.91
CA MET A 1 -8.41 -8.78 3.29
C MET A 1 -8.35 -7.26 3.36
N LYS A 2 -9.08 -6.67 4.31
CA LYS A 2 -9.07 -5.22 4.49
C LYS A 2 -7.80 -4.79 5.19
N VAL A 3 -7.03 -3.92 4.55
CA VAL A 3 -5.82 -3.31 5.09
C VAL A 3 -5.82 -1.82 4.79
N VAL A 4 -5.07 -1.06 5.58
CA VAL A 4 -4.79 0.34 5.29
C VAL A 4 -3.32 0.47 4.91
N ILE A 5 -3.06 0.96 3.71
CA ILE A 5 -1.72 1.25 3.21
C ILE A 5 -1.35 2.67 3.63
N TYR A 6 -0.35 2.83 4.50
CA TYR A 6 0.24 4.14 4.81
C TYR A 6 1.49 4.35 3.95
N TRP A 7 1.48 5.38 3.10
CA TRP A 7 2.59 5.63 2.18
C TRP A 7 3.77 6.29 2.89
N GLN A 8 4.94 5.65 2.85
CA GLN A 8 6.15 6.20 3.46
C GLN A 8 6.78 7.29 2.58
N LYS A 9 7.67 8.10 3.18
CA LYS A 9 8.41 9.15 2.46
C LYS A 9 9.22 8.61 1.26
N LYS A 10 9.69 7.37 1.35
CA LYS A 10 10.40 6.65 0.26
C LYS A 10 9.52 6.37 -0.95
N SER A 11 8.20 6.29 -0.77
CA SER A 11 7.24 6.08 -1.85
C SER A 11 6.98 7.38 -2.60
N THR A 12 7.78 7.63 -3.63
CA THR A 12 7.54 8.68 -4.63
C THR A 12 6.25 8.42 -5.40
N VAL A 13 5.78 9.42 -6.16
CA VAL A 13 4.58 9.28 -7.00
C VAL A 13 4.69 8.08 -7.96
N HIS A 14 5.87 7.83 -8.52
CA HIS A 14 6.12 6.68 -9.40
C HIS A 14 6.03 5.35 -8.65
N HIS A 15 6.59 5.24 -7.44
CA HIS A 15 6.47 4.03 -6.62
C HIS A 15 5.01 3.77 -6.27
N ARG A 16 4.27 4.79 -5.82
CA ARG A 16 2.85 4.68 -5.47
C ARG A 16 2.03 4.19 -6.64
N ARG A 17 2.22 4.77 -7.83
CA ARG A 17 1.52 4.34 -9.05
C ARG A 17 1.77 2.85 -9.33
N ARG A 18 3.03 2.40 -9.37
CA ARG A 18 3.37 1.00 -9.65
C ARG A 18 2.78 0.04 -8.61
N ILE A 19 2.84 0.39 -7.33
CA ILE A 19 2.28 -0.43 -6.25
C ILE A 19 0.75 -0.51 -6.38
N ARG A 20 0.07 0.61 -6.65
CA ARG A 20 -1.38 0.62 -6.86
C ARG A 20 -1.78 -0.23 -8.07
N ASP A 21 -1.09 -0.08 -9.20
CA ASP A 21 -1.38 -0.84 -10.41
C ASP A 21 -1.15 -2.35 -10.18
N ARG A 22 -0.07 -2.72 -9.48
CA ARG A 22 0.29 -4.11 -9.17
C ARG A 22 -0.75 -4.81 -8.29
N PHE A 23 -1.21 -4.15 -7.24
CA PHE A 23 -2.12 -4.73 -6.25
C PHE A 23 -3.57 -4.26 -6.41
N ARG A 24 -3.89 -3.56 -7.51
CA ARG A 24 -5.22 -3.02 -7.81
C ARG A 24 -5.78 -2.16 -6.66
N LEU A 25 -4.90 -1.38 -6.03
CA LEU A 25 -5.29 -0.49 -4.93
C LEU A 25 -6.02 0.73 -5.49
N PRO A 26 -6.94 1.35 -4.72
CA PRO A 26 -7.61 2.57 -5.11
C PRO A 26 -6.62 3.72 -5.40
N ASP A 27 -6.97 4.58 -6.35
CA ASP A 27 -6.19 5.79 -6.65
C ASP A 27 -6.25 6.82 -5.50
N GLY A 28 -7.32 6.77 -4.70
CA GLY A 28 -7.59 7.72 -3.61
C GLY A 28 -6.67 7.58 -2.39
N MET A 29 -6.46 8.73 -1.73
CA MET A 29 -5.71 8.85 -0.47
C MET A 29 -6.52 9.71 0.51
N THR A 30 -6.54 9.31 1.78
CA THR A 30 -7.12 10.11 2.86
C THR A 30 -6.24 11.34 3.15
N ILE A 31 -6.77 12.30 3.91
CA ILE A 31 -6.02 13.48 4.40
C ILE A 31 -4.72 13.06 5.15
N ASN A 32 -4.73 11.88 5.77
CA ASN A 32 -3.59 11.35 6.54
C ASN A 32 -2.56 10.59 5.68
N GLY A 33 -2.69 10.61 4.36
CA GLY A 33 -1.74 9.90 3.50
C GLY A 33 -1.97 8.39 3.43
N GLU A 34 -3.17 7.92 3.80
CA GLU A 34 -3.52 6.48 3.83
C GLU A 34 -4.43 6.09 2.66
N THR A 35 -4.28 4.86 2.17
CA THR A 35 -5.18 4.23 1.20
C THR A 35 -5.76 2.95 1.80
N PRO A 36 -7.02 2.97 2.29
CA PRO A 36 -7.75 1.75 2.63
C PRO A 36 -7.96 0.90 1.37
N ALA A 37 -7.68 -0.40 1.46
CA ALA A 37 -7.77 -1.31 0.33
C ALA A 37 -8.24 -2.71 0.76
N ASP A 38 -8.90 -3.40 -0.17
CA ASP A 38 -9.12 -4.84 -0.06
C ASP A 38 -8.05 -5.56 -0.88
N VAL A 39 -7.17 -6.27 -0.19
CA VAL A 39 -5.99 -6.94 -0.75
C VAL A 39 -6.21 -8.44 -0.77
N ARG A 40 -5.81 -9.09 -1.85
CA ARG A 40 -5.95 -10.55 -1.96
C ARG A 40 -4.91 -11.25 -1.08
N PRO A 41 -5.24 -12.35 -0.38
CA PRO A 41 -4.29 -13.04 0.50
C PRO A 41 -2.96 -13.42 -0.18
N GLU A 42 -3.00 -13.77 -1.47
CA GLU A 42 -1.80 -14.10 -2.25
C GLU A 42 -0.83 -12.93 -2.43
N ASP A 43 -1.32 -11.69 -2.38
CA ASP A 43 -0.52 -10.49 -2.57
C ASP A 43 0.17 -10.03 -1.27
N MET A 44 -0.27 -10.56 -0.12
CA MET A 44 0.19 -10.10 1.20
C MET A 44 1.69 -10.25 1.41
N LYS A 45 2.29 -11.33 0.90
CA LYS A 45 3.73 -11.58 1.05
C LYS A 45 4.56 -10.50 0.33
N GLU A 46 4.15 -10.13 -0.89
CA GLU A 46 4.85 -9.09 -1.66
C GLU A 46 4.66 -7.70 -1.01
N LEU A 47 3.47 -7.41 -0.48
CA LEU A 47 3.21 -6.19 0.28
C LEU A 47 4.00 -6.09 1.58
N GLN A 48 4.18 -7.19 2.31
CA GLN A 48 5.04 -7.25 3.49
C GLN A 48 6.51 -6.97 3.14
N THR A 49 7.00 -7.50 2.02
CA THR A 49 8.34 -7.15 1.53
C THR A 49 8.44 -5.65 1.21
N LEU A 50 7.42 -5.04 0.62
CA LEU A 50 7.42 -3.58 0.39
C LEU A 50 7.37 -2.77 1.68
N GLU A 51 6.73 -3.30 2.72
CA GLU A 51 6.74 -2.73 4.07
C GLU A 51 8.14 -2.81 4.70
N GLU A 52 8.80 -3.97 4.64
CA GLU A 52 10.18 -4.17 5.12
C GLU A 52 11.17 -3.26 4.35
N MET A 53 10.97 -3.08 3.06
CA MET A 53 11.75 -2.15 2.23
C MET A 53 11.47 -0.68 2.54
N GLY A 54 10.47 -0.37 3.39
CA GLY A 54 10.12 0.97 3.84
C GLY A 54 9.34 1.80 2.82
N TYR A 55 8.69 1.19 1.83
CA TYR A 55 7.82 1.89 0.89
C TYR A 55 6.43 2.17 1.49
N ILE A 56 5.90 1.21 2.23
CA ILE A 56 4.57 1.30 2.83
C ILE A 56 4.63 0.88 4.29
N LYS A 57 3.55 1.13 5.02
CA LYS A 57 3.25 0.44 6.27
C LYS A 57 1.84 -0.11 6.18
N LEU A 58 1.69 -1.40 6.42
CA LEU A 58 0.42 -2.09 6.48
C LEU A 58 -0.17 -1.87 7.87
N ARG A 59 -1.44 -1.46 7.92
CA ARG A 59 -2.21 -1.37 9.16
C ARG A 59 -3.44 -2.24 9.02
N ASN A 60 -3.59 -3.21 9.92
CA ASN A 60 -4.85 -3.90 10.10
C ASN A 60 -5.74 -3.00 10.96
N LYS A 61 -6.88 -2.59 10.43
CA LYS A 61 -7.97 -2.06 11.23
C LYS A 61 -8.98 -3.17 11.46
#